data_AF-A0A392NRH3-F1
#
_entry.id   AF-A0A392NRH3-F1
#
_cell.length_a   1.000
_cell.length_b   1.000
_cell.length_c   1.000
_cell.angle_alpha   90.00
_cell.angle_beta   90.00
_cell.angle_gamma   90.00
#
_symmetry.space_group_name_H-M   'P 1'
#
loop_
_entity.id
_entity.type
_entity.pdbx_description
1 polymer ?
#
loop_
_entity_poly.entity_id
_entity_poly.type
_entity_poly.pdbx_seq_one_letter_code
_entity_poly.pdbx_strand_id
1 'polypeptide(L)'
;VKPPSSFTAEETEYLTNRIQNGGTEVVEAKAGAGSATLSMAYAAAKFANSCLRGLKGEAGIVECAFVDSQVTELPFFAAKVRLGRGGAEEIYQLGPLNEYERIGLEKAKRELAGSIQKGVEFIKK
;
A
#
# COMPACT_ATOMS: atom_id res chain seq x y z
N VAL A 1 -10.54 19.08 12.03
CA VAL A 1 -11.92 18.77 12.46
C VAL A 1 -12.06 17.25 12.66
N LYS A 2 -12.43 16.72 13.84
CA LYS A 2 -11.45 16.12 14.80
C LYS A 2 -10.66 14.93 14.18
N PRO A 3 -9.45 15.20 13.71
CA PRO A 3 -8.44 14.23 13.33
C PRO A 3 -7.42 14.20 14.49
N PRO A 4 -6.16 13.86 14.22
CA PRO A 4 -5.32 12.99 15.07
C PRO A 4 -6.01 12.22 16.22
N SER A 5 -5.92 10.90 16.17
CA SER A 5 -6.30 9.97 17.24
C SER A 5 -5.05 9.37 17.88
N SER A 6 -5.13 9.06 19.18
CA SER A 6 -4.09 8.31 19.88
C SER A 6 -4.56 6.88 20.07
N PHE A 7 -3.66 5.92 19.85
CA PHE A 7 -3.88 4.50 20.10
C PHE A 7 -2.94 4.02 21.20
N THR A 8 -3.39 3.08 22.00
CA THR A 8 -2.51 2.34 22.90
C THR A 8 -1.56 1.44 22.09
N ALA A 9 -0.51 0.93 22.73
CA ALA A 9 0.39 -0.04 22.08
C ALA A 9 -0.37 -1.31 21.64
N GLU A 10 -1.29 -1.78 22.49
CA GLU A 10 -2.14 -2.95 22.23
C GLU A 10 -3.07 -2.71 21.04
N GLU A 11 -3.71 -1.54 20.96
CA GLU A 11 -4.55 -1.17 19.82
C GLU A 11 -3.72 -1.04 18.53
N THR A 12 -2.52 -0.47 18.62
CA THR A 12 -1.61 -0.31 17.48
C THR A 12 -1.19 -1.67 16.93
N GLU A 13 -0.81 -2.59 17.81
CA GLU A 13 -0.42 -3.96 17.43
C GLU A 13 -1.60 -4.73 16.85
N TYR A 14 -2.77 -4.69 17.51
CA TYR A 14 -3.99 -5.33 17.03
C TYR A 14 -4.39 -4.83 15.64
N LEU A 15 -4.44 -3.51 15.45
CA LEU A 15 -4.81 -2.91 14.17
C LEU A 15 -3.80 -3.27 13.07
N THR A 16 -2.50 -3.20 13.37
CA THR A 16 -1.45 -3.53 12.40
C THR A 16 -1.53 -4.99 11.96
N ASN A 17 -1.64 -5.91 12.92
CA ASN A 17 -1.76 -7.33 12.64
C ASN A 17 -2.99 -7.64 11.79
N ARG A 18 -4.14 -7.09 12.15
CA ARG A 18 -5.40 -7.32 11.43
C ARG A 18 -5.36 -6.74 10.02
N ILE A 19 -4.73 -5.59 9.81
CA ILE A 19 -4.56 -5.00 8.47
C ILE A 19 -3.66 -5.90 7.61
N GLN A 20 -2.55 -6.41 8.15
CA GLN A 20 -1.63 -7.29 7.42
C GLN A 20 -2.26 -8.66 7.08
N ASN A 21 -3.09 -9.18 7.98
CA ASN A 21 -3.71 -10.51 7.83
C ASN A 21 -5.12 -10.49 7.23
N GLY A 22 -5.68 -9.32 6.90
CA GLY A 22 -7.09 -9.21 6.46
C GLY A 22 -7.44 -10.05 5.22
N GLY A 23 -6.47 -10.30 4.33
CA GLY A 23 -6.65 -11.22 3.20
C GLY A 23 -6.79 -12.68 3.65
N THR A 24 -5.91 -13.10 4.56
CA THR A 24 -5.91 -14.45 5.16
C THR A 24 -7.21 -14.69 5.95
N GLU A 25 -7.65 -13.72 6.75
CA GLU A 25 -8.93 -13.80 7.48
C GLU A 25 -10.12 -14.08 6.55
N VAL A 26 -10.14 -13.48 5.35
CA VAL A 26 -11.20 -13.72 4.36
C VAL A 26 -11.09 -15.12 3.74
N VAL A 27 -9.89 -15.61 3.46
CA VAL A 27 -9.68 -16.97 2.94
C VAL A 27 -10.15 -18.01 3.95
N GLU A 28 -9.79 -17.81 5.22
CA GLU A 28 -10.20 -18.68 6.33
C GLU A 28 -11.73 -18.65 6.52
N ALA A 29 -12.33 -17.46 6.52
CA ALA A 29 -13.79 -17.30 6.61
C ALA A 29 -14.53 -17.94 5.44
N LYS A 30 -13.88 -18.04 4.27
CA LYS A 30 -14.39 -18.75 3.08
C LYS A 30 -13.99 -20.23 3.05
N ALA A 31 -13.43 -20.78 4.14
CA ALA A 31 -12.97 -22.17 4.23
C ALA A 31 -12.04 -22.59 3.07
N GLY A 32 -11.17 -21.66 2.62
CA GLY A 32 -10.26 -21.91 1.50
C GLY A 32 -10.89 -21.84 0.10
N ALA A 33 -12.18 -21.57 -0.03
CA ALA A 33 -12.89 -21.48 -1.32
C ALA A 33 -12.62 -20.18 -2.09
N GLY A 34 -11.46 -19.56 -1.89
CA GLY A 34 -11.02 -18.32 -2.53
C GLY A 34 -10.90 -17.13 -1.57
N SER A 35 -10.32 -16.05 -2.07
CA SER A 35 -9.99 -14.85 -1.29
C SER A 35 -11.03 -13.73 -1.45
N ALA A 36 -10.69 -12.52 -0.99
CA ALA A 36 -11.50 -11.33 -1.08
C ALA A 36 -11.77 -10.94 -2.55
N THR A 37 -13.04 -11.01 -2.98
CA THR A 37 -13.46 -10.68 -4.35
C THR A 37 -14.20 -9.34 -4.40
N LEU A 38 -15.33 -9.22 -3.70
CA LEU A 38 -16.18 -8.02 -3.73
C LEU A 38 -15.45 -6.77 -3.20
N SER A 39 -14.75 -6.91 -2.07
CA SER A 39 -13.98 -5.81 -1.48
C SER A 39 -12.79 -5.42 -2.36
N MET A 40 -12.13 -6.39 -3.00
CA MET A 40 -11.05 -6.11 -3.95
C MET A 40 -11.58 -5.40 -5.21
N ALA A 41 -12.70 -5.85 -5.77
CA ALA A 41 -13.35 -5.19 -6.91
C ALA A 41 -13.72 -3.73 -6.59
N TYR A 42 -14.25 -3.49 -5.39
CA TYR A 42 -14.54 -2.13 -4.92
C TYR A 42 -13.26 -1.28 -4.76
N ALA A 43 -12.21 -1.82 -4.13
CA ALA A 43 -10.94 -1.12 -3.97
C ALA A 43 -10.30 -0.77 -5.34
N ALA A 44 -10.29 -1.73 -6.28
CA ALA A 44 -9.81 -1.52 -7.64
C ALA A 44 -10.64 -0.48 -8.39
N ALA A 45 -11.97 -0.52 -8.28
CA ALA A 45 -12.86 0.46 -8.91
C ALA A 45 -12.60 1.88 -8.37
N LYS A 46 -12.40 2.03 -7.05
CA LYS A 46 -12.01 3.32 -6.44
C LYS A 46 -10.69 3.84 -7.00
N PHE A 47 -9.65 3.01 -6.99
CA PHE A 47 -8.34 3.42 -7.47
C PHE A 47 -8.36 3.75 -8.97
N ALA A 48 -9.03 2.93 -9.79
CA ALA A 48 -9.23 3.19 -11.21
C ALA A 48 -9.95 4.51 -11.46
N ASN A 49 -10.99 4.82 -10.68
CA ASN A 49 -11.68 6.11 -10.77
C ASN A 49 -10.75 7.29 -10.40
N SER A 50 -9.89 7.14 -9.38
CA SER A 50 -8.88 8.15 -9.05
C SER A 50 -7.89 8.38 -10.20
N CYS A 51 -7.43 7.31 -10.87
CA CYS A 51 -6.62 7.43 -12.08
C CYS A 51 -7.35 8.16 -13.21
N LEU A 52 -8.62 7.81 -13.48
CA LEU A 52 -9.43 8.45 -14.53
C LEU A 52 -9.64 9.94 -14.26
N ARG A 53 -9.88 10.31 -13.00
CA ARG A 53 -9.99 11.71 -12.59
C ARG A 53 -8.65 12.45 -12.76
N GLY A 54 -7.53 11.81 -12.46
CA GLY A 54 -6.19 12.36 -12.71
C GLY A 54 -5.95 12.62 -14.20
N LEU A 55 -6.30 11.65 -15.06
CA LEU A 55 -6.22 11.79 -16.51
C LEU A 55 -7.13 12.90 -17.06
N LYS A 56 -8.30 13.10 -16.46
CA LYS A 56 -9.20 14.23 -16.77
C LYS A 56 -8.58 15.59 -16.43
N GLY A 57 -7.54 15.61 -15.58
CA GLY A 57 -6.83 16.80 -15.13
C GLY A 57 -7.39 17.40 -13.84
N GLU A 58 -8.11 16.60 -13.05
CA GLU A 58 -8.50 17.02 -11.71
C GLU A 58 -7.27 17.03 -10.79
N ALA A 59 -7.07 18.14 -10.08
CA ALA A 59 -5.90 18.37 -9.23
C ALA A 59 -6.07 17.74 -7.84
N GLY A 60 -4.95 17.44 -7.19
CA GLY A 60 -4.92 17.04 -5.78
C GLY A 60 -5.37 15.61 -5.51
N ILE A 61 -5.40 14.74 -6.52
CA ILE A 61 -5.72 13.33 -6.35
C ILE A 61 -4.49 12.62 -5.81
N VAL A 62 -4.60 12.12 -4.58
CA VAL A 62 -3.52 11.41 -3.91
C VAL A 62 -4.03 10.03 -3.48
N GLU A 63 -3.34 8.99 -3.90
CA GLU A 63 -3.63 7.59 -3.55
C GLU A 63 -2.36 6.88 -3.11
N CYS A 64 -2.49 5.81 -2.33
CA CYS A 64 -1.36 4.92 -2.06
C CYS A 64 -1.24 3.89 -3.19
N ALA A 65 -0.05 3.77 -3.78
CA ALA A 65 0.20 2.84 -4.88
C ALA A 65 1.61 2.23 -4.77
N PHE A 66 1.73 0.95 -5.12
CA PHE A 66 3.03 0.27 -5.28
C PHE A 66 3.60 0.60 -6.66
N VAL A 67 4.64 1.41 -6.70
CA VAL A 67 5.21 2.00 -7.92
C VAL A 67 6.74 1.96 -7.91
N ASP A 68 7.37 2.19 -9.06
CA ASP A 68 8.80 2.51 -9.13
C ASP A 68 9.04 3.78 -8.30
N SER A 69 9.95 3.70 -7.33
CA SER A 69 10.07 4.71 -6.28
C SER A 69 11.49 4.80 -5.75
N GLN A 70 11.88 6.00 -5.34
CA GLN A 70 13.13 6.29 -4.63
C GLN A 70 12.89 6.69 -3.17
N VAL A 71 11.68 6.42 -2.63
CA VAL A 71 11.32 6.71 -1.23
C VAL A 71 12.09 5.81 -0.26
N THR A 72 12.58 4.67 -0.73
CA THR A 72 13.50 3.79 -0.01
C THR A 72 14.65 3.40 -0.94
N GLU A 73 15.61 2.64 -0.42
CA GLU A 73 16.69 2.02 -1.20
C GLU A 73 16.21 0.94 -2.19
N LEU A 74 14.94 0.52 -2.11
CA LEU A 74 14.34 -0.47 -3.00
C LEU A 74 13.76 0.19 -4.26
N PRO A 75 13.84 -0.45 -5.43
CA PRO A 75 13.38 0.13 -6.69
C PRO A 75 11.85 0.26 -6.79
N PHE A 76 11.11 -0.51 -5.99
CA PHE A 76 9.64 -0.42 -5.92
C PHE A 76 9.21 -0.30 -4.46
N PHE A 77 8.29 0.62 -4.18
CA PHE A 77 7.73 0.79 -2.84
C PHE A 77 6.32 1.37 -2.90
N ALA A 78 5.48 1.00 -1.92
CA ALA A 78 4.15 1.58 -1.79
C ALA A 78 4.22 2.89 -1.02
N ALA A 79 3.89 3.99 -1.69
CA ALA A 79 3.89 5.33 -1.09
C ALA A 79 2.66 6.12 -1.56
N LYS A 80 2.44 7.29 -0.96
CA LYS A 80 1.44 8.23 -1.48
C LYS A 80 1.94 8.78 -2.81
N VAL A 81 1.06 8.81 -3.80
CA VAL A 81 1.35 9.26 -5.16
C VAL A 81 0.29 10.27 -5.57
N ARG A 82 0.72 11.41 -6.11
CA ARG A 82 -0.17 12.34 -6.80
C ARG A 82 -0.44 11.83 -8.22
N LEU A 83 -1.70 11.60 -8.52
CA LEU A 83 -2.16 11.20 -9.83
C LEU A 83 -2.52 12.44 -10.66
N GLY A 84 -2.11 12.46 -11.91
CA GLY A 84 -2.45 13.52 -12.86
C GLY A 84 -2.52 12.99 -14.29
N ARG A 85 -2.31 13.88 -15.27
CA ARG A 85 -2.45 13.55 -16.70
C ARG A 85 -1.35 12.60 -17.16
N GLY A 86 -0.18 12.65 -16.54
CA GLY A 86 0.95 11.75 -16.80
C GLY A 86 0.91 10.42 -16.03
N GLY A 87 -0.17 10.13 -15.30
CA GLY A 87 -0.21 9.00 -14.37
C GLY A 87 0.32 9.40 -12.99
N ALA A 88 1.33 8.67 -12.49
CA ALA A 88 1.99 8.97 -11.22
C ALA A 88 2.97 10.15 -11.40
N GLU A 89 2.54 11.36 -11.03
CA GLU A 89 3.31 12.59 -11.30
C GLU A 89 4.24 13.01 -10.15
N GLU A 90 3.90 12.65 -8.92
CA GLU A 90 4.72 12.95 -7.74
C GLU A 90 4.60 11.80 -6.74
N ILE A 91 5.73 11.32 -6.23
CA ILE A 91 5.78 10.29 -5.19
C ILE A 91 6.21 10.97 -3.90
N TYR A 92 5.35 10.93 -2.89
CA TYR A 92 5.62 11.56 -1.60
C TYR A 92 6.49 10.66 -0.72
N GLN A 93 7.33 11.31 0.09
CA GLN A 93 8.08 10.64 1.16
C GLN A 93 7.13 10.07 2.23
N LEU A 94 7.59 9.08 2.99
CA LEU A 94 6.77 8.41 4.03
C LEU A 94 6.28 9.36 5.13
N GLY A 95 6.99 10.47 5.34
CA GLY A 95 6.69 11.44 6.40
C GLY A 95 7.21 10.97 7.76
N PRO A 96 6.74 11.58 8.86
CA PRO A 96 7.18 11.23 10.20
C PRO A 96 6.63 9.85 10.60
N LEU A 97 7.53 8.98 11.03
CA LEU A 97 7.19 7.63 11.53
C LEU A 97 7.46 7.56 13.03
N ASN A 98 6.58 6.90 13.77
CA ASN A 98 6.81 6.54 15.17
C ASN A 98 7.76 5.32 15.28
N GLU A 99 8.16 4.95 16.49
CA GLU A 99 9.11 3.84 16.71
C GLU A 99 8.59 2.50 16.19
N TYR A 100 7.32 2.19 16.46
CA TYR A 100 6.66 0.96 16.01
C TYR A 100 6.65 0.86 14.48
N GLU A 101 6.28 1.95 13.80
CA GLU A 101 6.27 2.04 12.33
C GLU A 101 7.66 1.92 11.73
N ARG A 102 8.70 2.49 12.35
CA ARG A 102 10.09 2.35 11.88
C ARG A 102 10.57 0.89 11.96
N ILE A 103 10.28 0.22 13.07
CA ILE A 103 10.61 -1.21 13.23
C ILE A 103 9.85 -2.04 12.18
N GLY A 104 8.58 -1.75 11.96
CA GLY A 104 7.75 -2.39 10.92
C GLY A 104 8.31 -2.16 9.51
N LEU A 105 8.72 -0.93 9.19
CA LEU A 105 9.29 -0.57 7.91
C LEU A 105 10.57 -1.35 7.60
N GLU A 106 11.49 -1.45 8.57
CA GLU A 106 12.75 -2.19 8.37
C GLU A 106 12.52 -3.69 8.16
N LYS A 107 11.51 -4.27 8.81
CA LYS A 107 11.09 -5.66 8.53
C LYS A 107 10.49 -5.78 7.13
N ALA A 108 9.59 -4.87 6.75
CA ALA A 108 8.92 -4.87 5.46
C ALA A 108 9.91 -4.75 4.29
N LYS A 109 10.91 -3.87 4.41
CA LYS A 109 11.96 -3.71 3.39
C LYS A 109 12.73 -5.00 3.11
N ARG A 110 13.10 -5.75 4.15
CA ARG A 110 13.84 -7.02 3.99
C ARG A 110 13.05 -8.05 3.20
N GLU A 111 11.77 -8.22 3.53
CA GLU A 111 10.90 -9.15 2.81
C GLU A 111 10.59 -8.68 1.38
N LEU A 112 10.35 -7.37 1.23
CA LEU A 112 10.04 -6.76 -0.07
C LEU A 112 11.21 -6.87 -1.05
N ALA A 113 12.46 -6.71 -0.59
CA ALA A 113 13.64 -6.89 -1.42
C ALA A 113 13.67 -8.28 -2.09
N GLY A 114 13.39 -9.34 -1.32
CA GLY A 114 13.30 -10.71 -1.84
C GLY A 114 12.17 -10.90 -2.84
N SER A 115 11.00 -10.31 -2.58
CA SER A 115 9.86 -10.34 -3.50
C SER A 115 10.14 -9.63 -4.83
N ILE A 116 10.77 -8.45 -4.78
CA ILE A 116 11.18 -7.69 -5.97
C ILE A 116 12.18 -8.51 -6.79
N GLN A 117 13.22 -9.03 -6.14
CA GLN A 117 14.25 -9.84 -6.80
C GLN A 117 13.63 -11.04 -7.51
N LYS A 118 12.73 -11.77 -6.83
CA LYS A 118 12.02 -12.92 -7.41
C LYS A 118 11.25 -12.55 -8.68
N GLY A 119 10.57 -11.41 -8.69
CA GLY A 119 9.87 -10.92 -9.88
C GLY A 119 10.80 -10.56 -11.04
N VAL A 120 11.90 -9.85 -10.75
CA VAL A 120 12.88 -9.45 -11.76
C VAL A 120 13.62 -10.65 -12.35
N GLU A 121 14.03 -11.61 -11.52
CA GLU A 121 14.70 -12.83 -11.95
C GLU A 121 13.82 -13.72 -12.82
N PHE A 122 12.51 -13.77 -12.52
CA PHE A 122 11.56 -14.54 -13.32
C PHE A 122 11.51 -14.06 -14.78
N ILE A 123 11.60 -12.75 -15.03
CA ILE A 123 11.58 -12.17 -16.38
C ILE A 123 12.95 -12.24 -17.09
N LYS A 124 14.05 -12.25 -16.33
CA LYS A 124 15.42 -12.32 -16.89
C LYS A 124 15.85 -13.72 -17.34
N LYS A 125 15.04 -14.74 -17.05
CA LYS A 125 15.24 -16.12 -17.53
C LYS A 125 14.62 -16.28 -18.92
#